data_AF-A0A359EBZ1-F1
#
_entry.id   AF-A0A359EBZ1-F1
#
_cell.length_a   1.000
_cell.length_b   1.000
_cell.length_c   1.000
_cell.angle_alpha   90.00
_cell.angle_beta   90.00
_cell.angle_gamma   90.00
#
_symmetry.space_group_name_H-M   'P 1'
#
loop_
_entity.id
_entity.type
_entity.pdbx_description
1 polymer ?
#
loop_
_entity_poly.entity_id
_entity_poly.type
_entity_poly.pdbx_seq_one_letter_code
_entity_poly.pdbx_strand_id
1 'polypeptide(L)'
;MERQRKPRLNQKFKEVPVSLDWLPPNDFSLALKKPNQQRQATTYKLEFSQIHWQSFIPAILLLFVVLAGQIWLSDVNFRPFPAETALLEVVLNHKAGYPLRETATTLEPELGLTSPTRLILEIDGQTQWDQSYQPQGKDGRVVAFEQTQFDPGEHHLRLTMFDRPGQLEGQILFDELVLFENHGILDLSFSDAPLQSDPVAGRKLFFESSLEASASCHVCHSIEPGEVVVGPSLAGVATRAAERVPGLNAEDYLRESILHPDAYVVEGFPAGQMLPDLGKKLSSDQIDNLVAFLLTLK
;
A
#
# COMPACT_ATOMS: atom_id res chain seq x y z
N MET A 1 -9.68 102.92 28.81
CA MET A 1 -9.45 101.46 28.66
C MET A 1 -10.77 100.86 28.20
N GLU A 2 -10.93 100.21 27.06
CA GLU A 2 -10.07 99.98 25.91
C GLU A 2 -10.98 100.23 24.70
N ARG A 3 -10.76 101.32 23.95
CA ARG A 3 -11.55 101.59 22.74
C ARG A 3 -11.06 100.61 21.67
N GLN A 4 -11.58 99.38 21.70
CA GLN A 4 -11.31 98.38 20.68
C GLN A 4 -11.77 98.98 19.34
N ARG A 5 -10.81 99.35 18.48
CA ARG A 5 -11.10 99.82 17.12
C ARG A 5 -11.70 98.64 16.38
N LYS A 6 -13.03 98.53 16.39
CA LYS A 6 -13.74 97.61 15.50
C LYS A 6 -13.29 97.96 14.07
N PRO A 7 -12.88 96.97 13.26
CA PRO A 7 -12.56 97.21 11.86
C PRO A 7 -13.78 97.89 11.23
N ARG A 8 -13.58 99.12 10.74
CA ARG A 8 -14.65 99.88 10.10
C ARG A 8 -14.84 99.29 8.71
N LEU A 9 -16.00 98.68 8.46
CA LEU A 9 -16.38 98.30 7.12
C LEU A 9 -16.31 99.52 6.20
N ASN A 10 -15.74 99.30 5.01
CA ASN A 10 -15.72 100.29 3.93
C ASN A 10 -17.15 100.77 3.69
N GLN A 11 -17.36 102.08 3.47
CA GLN A 11 -18.69 102.69 3.35
C GLN A 11 -19.60 101.95 2.38
N LYS A 12 -19.05 101.43 1.27
CA LYS A 12 -19.79 100.64 0.27
C LYS A 12 -20.45 99.36 0.81
N PHE A 13 -20.04 98.89 2.00
CA PHE A 13 -20.54 97.68 2.64
C PHE A 13 -21.28 97.93 3.96
N LYS A 14 -21.43 99.19 4.38
CA LYS A 14 -22.12 99.51 5.65
C LYS A 14 -23.61 99.25 5.62
N GLU A 15 -24.23 99.36 4.44
CA GLU A 15 -25.68 99.22 4.25
C GLU A 15 -26.05 97.92 3.53
N VAL A 16 -25.08 97.04 3.28
CA VAL A 16 -25.34 95.76 2.63
C VAL A 16 -25.96 94.81 3.66
N PRO A 17 -27.11 94.18 3.37
CA PRO A 17 -27.78 93.28 4.30
C PRO A 17 -26.91 92.07 4.59
N VAL A 18 -26.63 91.83 5.87
CA VAL A 18 -25.98 90.60 6.34
C VAL A 18 -27.06 89.51 6.43
N SER A 19 -26.91 88.44 5.65
CA SER A 19 -27.79 87.27 5.72
C SER A 19 -27.08 86.12 6.43
N LEU A 20 -27.85 85.34 7.18
CA LEU A 20 -27.42 84.10 7.83
C LEU A 20 -28.12 82.95 7.08
N ASP A 21 -27.53 82.50 5.98
CA ASP A 21 -27.99 81.30 5.27
C ASP A 21 -27.21 80.07 5.76
N TRP A 22 -27.94 79.02 6.14
CA TRP A 22 -27.35 77.71 6.42
C TRP A 22 -27.24 76.91 5.11
N LEU A 23 -26.05 76.35 4.83
CA LEU A 23 -25.77 75.61 3.59
C LEU A 23 -25.19 74.22 3.91
N PRO A 24 -25.53 73.19 3.11
CA PRO A 24 -24.88 71.89 3.19
C PRO A 24 -23.38 72.02 2.86
N PRO A 25 -22.50 71.22 3.49
CA PRO A 25 -21.05 71.34 3.34
C PRO A 25 -20.49 71.06 1.93
N ASN A 26 -21.31 70.64 0.96
CA ASN A 26 -20.87 70.38 -0.42
C ASN A 26 -21.46 71.35 -1.46
N ASP A 27 -22.29 72.32 -1.04
CA ASP A 27 -23.11 73.14 -1.95
C ASP A 27 -22.81 74.65 -1.87
N PHE A 28 -21.55 75.02 -1.58
CA PHE A 28 -21.13 76.42 -1.39
C PHE A 28 -21.37 77.32 -2.61
N SER A 29 -21.37 76.77 -3.83
CA SER A 29 -21.60 77.54 -5.07
C SER A 29 -23.01 78.14 -5.16
N LEU A 30 -23.97 77.59 -4.40
CA LEU A 30 -25.35 78.06 -4.37
C LEU A 30 -25.52 79.31 -3.49
N ALA A 31 -24.65 79.52 -2.49
CA ALA A 31 -24.64 80.68 -1.60
C ALA A 31 -24.48 82.01 -2.36
N LEU A 32 -23.74 81.97 -3.47
CA LEU A 32 -23.38 83.15 -4.25
C LEU A 32 -24.48 83.56 -5.25
N LYS A 33 -25.45 82.69 -5.53
CA LYS A 33 -26.45 82.92 -6.59
C LYS A 33 -27.69 83.66 -6.09
N LYS A 34 -28.16 83.41 -4.86
CA LYS A 34 -29.35 84.08 -4.28
C LYS A 34 -29.30 84.08 -2.74
N PRO A 35 -29.10 85.24 -2.07
CA PRO A 35 -29.10 85.31 -0.61
C PRO A 35 -30.52 85.26 -0.02
N ASN A 36 -30.64 84.78 1.23
CA ASN A 36 -31.83 84.76 2.09
C ASN A 36 -32.93 83.73 1.73
N GLN A 37 -32.56 82.51 1.37
CA GLN A 37 -33.53 81.41 1.26
C GLN A 37 -33.41 80.46 2.45
N GLN A 38 -34.37 80.54 3.38
CA GLN A 38 -34.56 79.49 4.38
C GLN A 38 -34.97 78.19 3.66
N ARG A 39 -34.05 77.23 3.57
CA ARG A 39 -34.34 75.90 3.04
C ARG A 39 -34.28 74.87 4.16
N GLN A 40 -35.21 73.90 4.11
CA GLN A 40 -35.20 72.77 5.04
C GLN A 40 -33.97 71.91 4.82
N ALA A 41 -33.33 71.44 5.90
CA ALA A 41 -32.19 70.55 5.84
C ALA A 41 -32.61 69.20 5.23
N THR A 42 -32.19 68.92 3.98
CA THR A 42 -32.48 67.67 3.28
C THR A 42 -31.38 66.63 3.40
N THR A 43 -30.36 66.86 4.24
CA THR A 43 -29.11 66.09 4.35
C THR A 43 -29.28 64.57 4.47
N TYR A 44 -30.45 64.06 4.83
CA TYR A 44 -30.72 62.62 4.96
C TYR A 44 -31.93 62.10 4.16
N LYS A 45 -32.48 62.87 3.21
CA LYS A 45 -33.53 62.35 2.31
C LYS A 45 -32.89 61.61 1.14
N LEU A 46 -32.91 60.29 1.21
CA LEU A 46 -32.60 59.41 0.07
C LEU A 46 -33.68 59.61 -1.01
N GLU A 47 -33.35 60.32 -2.09
CA GLU A 47 -34.22 60.46 -3.27
C GLU A 47 -33.93 59.34 -4.27
N PHE A 48 -34.75 58.28 -4.23
CA PHE A 48 -34.63 57.13 -5.13
C PHE A 48 -34.90 57.46 -6.61
N SER A 49 -35.44 58.65 -6.92
CA SER A 49 -35.70 59.10 -8.30
C SER A 49 -34.43 59.41 -9.11
N GLN A 50 -33.28 59.59 -8.45
CA GLN A 50 -31.99 59.82 -9.12
C GLN A 50 -31.22 58.52 -9.41
N ILE A 51 -31.73 57.38 -8.96
CA ILE A 51 -31.14 56.07 -9.22
C ILE A 51 -31.68 55.55 -10.55
N HIS A 52 -30.87 55.64 -11.59
CA HIS A 52 -31.19 55.10 -12.91
C HIS A 52 -30.80 53.61 -12.99
N TRP A 53 -31.73 52.74 -13.40
CA TRP A 53 -31.51 51.30 -13.56
C TRP A 53 -30.29 50.96 -14.43
N GLN A 54 -30.01 51.79 -15.42
CA GLN A 54 -28.88 51.63 -16.35
C GLN A 54 -27.52 51.64 -15.63
N SER A 55 -27.40 52.34 -14.51
CA SER A 55 -26.17 52.40 -13.71
C SER A 55 -25.79 51.07 -13.08
N PHE A 56 -26.73 50.12 -12.95
CA PHE A 56 -26.47 48.78 -12.40
C PHE A 56 -26.09 47.74 -13.47
N ILE A 57 -26.26 48.05 -14.76
CA ILE A 57 -25.92 47.14 -15.87
C ILE A 57 -24.50 46.57 -15.75
N PRO A 58 -23.43 47.35 -15.52
CA PRO A 58 -22.08 46.79 -15.41
C PRO A 58 -21.92 45.86 -14.19
N ALA A 59 -22.57 46.17 -13.06
CA ALA A 59 -22.52 45.33 -11.87
C ALA A 59 -23.27 44.01 -12.08
N ILE A 60 -24.43 44.05 -12.74
CA ILE A 60 -25.23 42.87 -13.08
C ILE A 60 -24.49 41.99 -14.10
N LEU A 61 -23.85 42.59 -15.11
CA LEU A 61 -23.03 41.85 -16.08
C LEU A 61 -21.83 41.18 -15.42
N LEU A 62 -21.14 41.88 -14.51
CA LEU A 62 -20.03 41.29 -13.76
C LEU A 62 -20.50 40.13 -12.88
N LEU A 63 -21.64 40.28 -12.18
CA LEU A 63 -22.25 39.20 -11.41
C LEU A 63 -22.61 38.00 -12.29
N PHE A 64 -23.17 38.24 -13.48
CA PHE A 64 -23.50 37.18 -14.43
C PHE A 64 -22.25 36.43 -14.91
N VAL A 65 -21.16 37.14 -15.22
CA VAL A 65 -19.88 36.53 -15.61
C VAL A 65 -19.31 35.68 -14.48
N VAL A 66 -19.36 36.16 -13.23
CA VAL A 66 -18.91 35.40 -12.06
C VAL A 66 -19.76 34.14 -11.87
N LEU A 67 -21.08 34.24 -11.94
CA LEU A 67 -21.99 33.10 -11.81
C LEU A 67 -21.79 32.08 -12.94
N ALA A 68 -21.67 32.54 -14.18
CA ALA A 68 -21.38 31.68 -15.33
C ALA A 68 -20.04 30.97 -15.17
N GLY A 69 -19.01 31.68 -14.68
CA GLY A 69 -17.71 31.10 -14.36
C GLY A 69 -17.78 30.06 -13.24
N GLN A 70 -18.59 30.29 -12.20
CA GLN A 70 -18.81 29.32 -11.13
C GLN A 70 -19.51 28.06 -11.62
N ILE A 71 -20.57 28.21 -12.44
CA ILE A 71 -21.28 27.07 -13.05
C ILE A 71 -20.33 26.28 -13.94
N TRP A 72 -19.56 26.97 -14.78
CA TRP A 72 -18.57 26.34 -15.63
C TRP A 72 -17.50 25.60 -14.82
N LEU A 73 -16.97 26.20 -13.74
CA LEU A 73 -16.01 25.56 -12.83
C LEU A 73 -16.62 24.36 -12.09
N SER A 74 -17.91 24.37 -11.77
CA SER A 74 -18.59 23.23 -11.15
C SER A 74 -18.84 22.06 -12.12
N ASP A 75 -18.98 22.34 -13.42
CA ASP A 75 -19.08 21.31 -14.47
C ASP A 75 -17.72 20.74 -14.89
N VAL A 76 -16.60 21.34 -14.44
CA VAL A 76 -15.29 20.72 -14.58
C VAL A 76 -15.29 19.50 -13.67
N ASN A 77 -15.34 18.31 -14.29
CA ASN A 77 -15.16 17.02 -13.63
C ASN A 77 -13.76 16.93 -12.97
N PHE A 78 -13.60 17.55 -11.82
CA PHE A 78 -12.42 17.47 -10.99
C PHE A 78 -12.45 16.12 -10.27
N ARG A 79 -11.65 15.16 -10.73
CA ARG A 79 -11.38 13.89 -10.05
C ARG A 79 -10.00 13.99 -9.38
N PRO A 80 -9.90 14.52 -8.15
CA PRO A 80 -8.61 14.75 -7.48
C PRO A 80 -7.88 13.46 -7.10
N PHE A 81 -8.58 12.34 -7.08
CA PHE A 81 -8.03 11.03 -6.76
C PHE A 81 -8.26 10.12 -7.98
N PRO A 82 -7.25 9.33 -8.43
CA PRO A 82 -7.53 8.20 -9.31
C PRO A 82 -8.58 7.30 -8.63
N ALA A 83 -9.29 6.49 -9.42
CA ALA A 83 -10.12 5.41 -8.84
C ALA A 83 -9.27 4.72 -7.77
N GLU A 84 -9.84 4.46 -6.59
CA GLU A 84 -9.10 3.82 -5.51
C GLU A 84 -8.66 2.45 -6.03
N THR A 85 -7.43 2.30 -6.53
CA THR A 85 -6.96 1.07 -7.20
C THR A 85 -6.19 0.22 -6.21
N ALA A 86 -6.35 -1.10 -6.32
CA ALA A 86 -5.44 -2.05 -5.70
C ALA A 86 -4.19 -2.23 -6.56
N LEU A 87 -3.08 -2.65 -5.95
CA LEU A 87 -1.82 -2.93 -6.60
C LEU A 87 -1.46 -4.40 -6.43
N LEU A 88 -1.23 -5.09 -7.54
CA LEU A 88 -0.61 -6.42 -7.56
C LEU A 88 0.83 -6.27 -8.03
N GLU A 89 1.76 -6.77 -7.21
CA GLU A 89 3.18 -6.86 -7.53
C GLU A 89 3.57 -8.33 -7.68
N VAL A 90 4.19 -8.67 -8.82
CA VAL A 90 4.68 -10.01 -9.09
C VAL A 90 6.19 -9.95 -9.26
N VAL A 91 6.90 -10.64 -8.38
CA VAL A 91 8.37 -10.76 -8.40
C VAL A 91 8.74 -12.21 -8.60
N LEU A 92 9.57 -12.48 -9.61
CA LEU A 92 10.11 -13.81 -9.86
C LEU A 92 11.63 -13.74 -9.92
N ASN A 93 12.30 -14.60 -9.17
CA ASN A 93 13.72 -14.87 -9.32
C ASN A 93 13.94 -16.37 -9.49
N HIS A 94 14.05 -16.82 -10.73
CA HIS A 94 13.90 -18.23 -11.07
C HIS A 94 14.93 -18.69 -12.10
N LYS A 95 15.32 -19.96 -12.02
CA LYS A 95 16.09 -20.64 -13.06
C LYS A 95 15.25 -21.72 -13.71
N ALA A 96 15.13 -21.66 -15.03
CA ALA A 96 14.31 -22.60 -15.79
C ALA A 96 14.58 -24.06 -15.40
N GLY A 97 13.49 -24.79 -15.13
CA GLY A 97 13.48 -26.20 -14.72
C GLY A 97 13.76 -26.45 -13.25
N TYR A 98 14.04 -25.41 -12.45
CA TYR A 98 14.14 -25.55 -10.99
C TYR A 98 12.75 -25.56 -10.35
N PRO A 99 12.53 -26.28 -9.25
CA PRO A 99 11.30 -26.17 -8.50
C PRO A 99 11.19 -24.78 -7.88
N LEU A 100 9.97 -24.26 -7.73
CA LEU A 100 9.70 -23.00 -7.03
C LEU A 100 9.19 -23.26 -5.61
N ARG A 101 9.55 -22.39 -4.67
CA ARG A 101 9.04 -22.43 -3.29
C ARG A 101 7.53 -22.29 -3.26
N GLU A 102 6.88 -23.10 -2.41
CA GLU A 102 5.47 -22.94 -2.02
C GLU A 102 4.48 -22.89 -3.20
N THR A 103 4.82 -23.54 -4.32
CA THR A 103 3.91 -23.68 -5.46
C THR A 103 3.09 -24.96 -5.37
N ALA A 104 1.84 -24.90 -5.83
CA ALA A 104 0.93 -26.05 -5.81
C ALA A 104 1.38 -27.21 -6.72
N THR A 105 2.31 -26.96 -7.65
CA THR A 105 2.72 -27.92 -8.67
C THR A 105 4.15 -28.39 -8.42
N THR A 106 4.31 -29.62 -7.93
CA THR A 106 5.64 -30.24 -7.77
C THR A 106 6.01 -30.95 -9.07
N LEU A 107 6.86 -30.32 -9.88
CA LEU A 107 7.48 -30.97 -11.04
C LEU A 107 8.87 -31.47 -10.71
N GLU A 108 9.25 -32.60 -11.30
CA GLU A 108 10.64 -33.06 -11.27
C GLU A 108 11.57 -32.01 -11.89
N PRO A 109 12.73 -31.74 -11.26
CA PRO A 109 13.66 -30.73 -11.73
C PRO A 109 14.31 -31.11 -13.05
N GLU A 110 14.31 -30.20 -14.03
CA GLU A 110 15.00 -30.34 -15.30
C GLU A 110 16.16 -29.34 -15.36
N LEU A 111 17.35 -29.79 -14.98
CA LEU A 111 18.47 -28.88 -14.74
C LEU A 111 19.19 -28.46 -16.03
N GLY A 112 19.74 -27.25 -16.01
CA GLY A 112 20.62 -26.75 -17.07
C GLY A 112 19.87 -26.12 -18.25
N LEU A 113 18.55 -25.92 -18.13
CA LEU A 113 17.78 -25.17 -19.10
C LEU A 113 18.20 -23.70 -19.14
N THR A 114 18.14 -23.14 -20.35
CA THR A 114 18.35 -21.71 -20.64
C THR A 114 17.19 -21.14 -21.45
N SER A 115 16.02 -21.79 -21.37
CA SER A 115 14.80 -21.31 -21.98
C SER A 115 14.34 -20.00 -21.34
N PRO A 116 13.69 -19.11 -22.11
CA PRO A 116 13.00 -17.97 -21.54
C PRO A 116 11.86 -18.45 -20.63
N THR A 117 11.59 -17.67 -19.59
CA THR A 117 10.44 -17.89 -18.72
C THR A 117 9.30 -16.98 -19.15
N ARG A 118 8.15 -17.53 -19.50
CA ARG A 118 6.92 -16.81 -19.80
C ARG A 118 5.99 -16.83 -18.59
N LEU A 119 5.44 -15.68 -18.25
CA LEU A 119 4.46 -15.50 -17.20
C LEU A 119 3.18 -14.94 -17.80
N ILE A 120 2.04 -15.48 -17.36
CA ILE A 120 0.70 -15.05 -17.76
C ILE A 120 -0.09 -14.76 -16.50
N LEU A 121 -0.57 -13.52 -16.37
CA LEU A 121 -1.49 -13.13 -15.31
C LEU A 121 -2.91 -13.03 -15.88
N GLU A 122 -3.83 -13.74 -15.24
CA GLU A 122 -5.26 -13.67 -15.51
C GLU A 122 -5.99 -13.16 -14.26
N ILE A 123 -6.85 -12.16 -14.44
CA ILE A 123 -7.75 -11.64 -13.41
C ILE A 123 -9.17 -11.84 -13.91
N ASP A 124 -10.00 -12.55 -13.13
CA ASP A 124 -11.39 -12.90 -13.49
C ASP A 124 -11.53 -13.60 -14.85
N GLY A 125 -10.52 -14.41 -15.19
CA GLY A 125 -10.44 -15.12 -16.47
C GLY A 125 -10.08 -14.25 -17.67
N GLN A 126 -9.70 -12.99 -17.46
CA GLN A 126 -9.15 -12.12 -18.50
C GLN A 126 -7.64 -11.97 -18.33
N THR A 127 -6.89 -12.23 -19.41
CA THR A 127 -5.44 -12.02 -19.43
C THR A 127 -5.12 -10.53 -19.30
N GLN A 128 -4.47 -10.16 -18.19
CA GLN A 128 -3.99 -8.79 -17.97
C GLN A 128 -2.68 -8.56 -18.72
N TRP A 129 -1.77 -9.52 -18.66
CA TRP A 129 -0.53 -9.50 -19.40
C TRP A 129 0.03 -10.90 -19.60
N ASP A 130 0.89 -10.99 -20.62
CA ASP A 130 1.58 -12.20 -21.05
C ASP A 130 2.98 -11.77 -21.49
N GLN A 131 3.97 -12.05 -20.65
CA GLN A 131 5.33 -11.56 -20.81
C GLN A 131 6.32 -12.71 -20.82
N SER A 132 7.39 -12.55 -21.60
CA SER A 132 8.48 -13.53 -21.70
C SER A 132 9.81 -12.88 -21.36
N TYR A 133 10.50 -13.43 -20.37
CA TYR A 133 11.74 -12.91 -19.84
C TYR A 133 12.90 -13.82 -20.24
N GLN A 134 13.99 -13.19 -20.69
CA GLN A 134 15.19 -13.91 -21.09
C GLN A 134 16.10 -14.15 -19.87
N PRO A 135 16.78 -15.30 -19.78
CA PRO A 135 17.75 -15.55 -18.72
C PRO A 135 18.93 -14.58 -18.82
N GLN A 136 19.38 -14.08 -17.68
CA GLN A 136 20.47 -13.12 -17.54
C GLN A 136 21.59 -13.68 -16.65
N GLY A 137 22.81 -13.16 -16.87
CA GLY A 137 23.99 -13.54 -16.10
C GLY A 137 24.55 -14.93 -16.44
N LYS A 138 25.66 -15.31 -15.78
CA LYS A 138 26.31 -16.61 -15.96
C LYS A 138 25.48 -17.78 -15.41
N ASP A 139 24.62 -17.48 -14.45
CA ASP A 139 23.81 -18.48 -13.76
C ASP A 139 22.51 -18.80 -14.52
N GLY A 140 22.21 -18.04 -15.58
CA GLY A 140 21.05 -18.25 -16.46
C GLY A 140 19.71 -18.00 -15.77
N ARG A 141 19.66 -17.05 -14.82
CA ARG A 141 18.45 -16.77 -14.04
C ARG A 141 17.57 -15.74 -14.74
N VAL A 142 16.27 -15.91 -14.62
CA VAL A 142 15.27 -14.91 -14.97
C VAL A 142 14.93 -14.12 -13.71
N VAL A 143 14.95 -12.80 -13.84
CA VAL A 143 14.37 -11.87 -12.86
C VAL A 143 13.23 -11.15 -13.55
N ALA A 144 12.01 -11.33 -13.06
CA ALA A 144 10.82 -10.64 -13.54
C ALA A 144 10.22 -9.78 -12.43
N PHE A 145 9.69 -8.63 -12.84
CA PHE A 145 9.02 -7.68 -11.97
C PHE A 145 7.88 -7.04 -12.76
N GLU A 146 6.65 -7.27 -12.32
CA GLU A 146 5.47 -6.67 -12.93
C GLU A 146 4.57 -6.06 -11.88
N GLN A 147 3.97 -4.91 -12.23
CA GLN A 147 3.03 -4.20 -11.39
C GLN A 147 1.74 -3.96 -12.17
N THR A 148 0.62 -4.39 -11.61
CA THR A 148 -0.71 -4.27 -12.23
C THR A 148 -1.65 -3.55 -11.28
N GLN A 149 -2.28 -2.47 -11.77
CA GLN A 149 -3.34 -1.76 -11.07
C GLN A 149 -4.69 -2.27 -11.56
N PHE A 150 -5.64 -2.48 -10.64
CA PHE A 150 -7.00 -2.91 -10.98
C PHE A 150 -7.98 -2.43 -9.90
N ASP A 151 -9.28 -2.62 -10.17
CA ASP A 151 -10.35 -2.18 -9.29
C ASP A 151 -10.35 -3.02 -7.98
N PRO A 152 -10.67 -2.43 -6.81
CA PRO A 152 -10.82 -3.19 -5.57
C PRO A 152 -12.08 -4.06 -5.60
N GLY A 153 -12.04 -5.16 -4.86
CA GLY A 153 -13.11 -6.15 -4.83
C GLY A 153 -12.58 -7.57 -4.69
N GLU A 154 -13.49 -8.54 -4.75
CA GLU A 154 -13.10 -9.95 -4.89
C GLU A 154 -12.74 -10.21 -6.35
N HIS A 155 -11.51 -10.66 -6.56
CA HIS A 155 -11.00 -11.03 -7.87
C HIS A 155 -10.39 -12.42 -7.82
N HIS A 156 -10.63 -13.20 -8.86
CA HIS A 156 -9.96 -14.47 -9.05
C HIS A 156 -8.65 -14.26 -9.78
N LEU A 157 -7.54 -14.49 -9.09
CA LEU A 157 -6.20 -14.31 -9.64
C LEU A 157 -5.62 -15.65 -10.03
N ARG A 158 -5.12 -15.74 -11.26
CA ARG A 158 -4.36 -16.90 -11.73
C ARG A 158 -3.05 -16.45 -12.36
N LEU A 159 -1.94 -16.90 -11.80
CA LEU A 159 -0.60 -16.68 -12.34
C LEU A 159 -0.03 -18.00 -12.84
N THR A 160 0.30 -18.06 -14.13
CA THR A 160 0.81 -19.26 -14.79
C THR A 160 2.21 -19.01 -15.37
N MET A 161 3.13 -19.96 -15.17
CA MET A 161 4.50 -19.91 -15.66
C MET A 161 4.80 -21.01 -16.67
N PHE A 162 5.60 -20.67 -17.68
CA PHE A 162 6.19 -21.62 -18.63
C PHE A 162 7.68 -21.38 -18.69
N ASP A 163 8.46 -22.37 -18.29
CA ASP A 163 9.91 -22.31 -18.21
C ASP A 163 10.59 -23.43 -19.00
N ARG A 164 9.83 -24.42 -19.49
CA ARG A 164 10.33 -25.58 -20.25
C ARG A 164 10.01 -25.48 -21.75
N PRO A 165 10.92 -25.93 -22.63
CA PRO A 165 10.67 -25.93 -24.06
C PRO A 165 9.54 -26.91 -24.43
N GLY A 166 8.58 -26.45 -25.23
CA GLY A 166 7.47 -27.29 -25.71
C GLY A 166 6.41 -27.61 -24.65
N GLN A 167 6.45 -26.96 -23.49
CA GLN A 167 5.46 -27.09 -22.44
C GLN A 167 4.09 -26.60 -22.93
N LEU A 168 3.10 -27.50 -22.95
CA LEU A 168 1.72 -27.20 -23.36
C LEU A 168 0.87 -26.69 -22.18
N GLU A 169 1.11 -27.22 -20.99
CA GLU A 169 0.43 -26.83 -19.76
C GLU A 169 1.42 -26.12 -18.83
N GLY A 170 1.14 -24.85 -18.52
CA GLY A 170 1.98 -24.05 -17.66
C GLY A 170 1.83 -24.45 -16.18
N GLN A 171 2.86 -24.16 -15.40
CA GLN A 171 2.87 -24.34 -13.96
C GLN A 171 2.02 -23.25 -13.31
N ILE A 172 1.03 -23.63 -12.51
CA ILE A 172 0.22 -22.67 -11.76
C ILE A 172 1.02 -22.23 -10.53
N LEU A 173 1.38 -20.95 -10.49
CA LEU A 173 2.10 -20.35 -9.37
C LEU A 173 1.15 -19.84 -8.28
N PHE A 174 -0.01 -19.34 -8.69
CA PHE A 174 -1.05 -18.80 -7.81
C PHE A 174 -2.41 -18.97 -8.48
N ASP A 175 -3.43 -19.41 -7.73
CA ASP A 175 -4.81 -19.60 -8.22
C ASP A 175 -5.79 -19.49 -7.04
N GLU A 176 -6.13 -18.26 -6.65
CA GLU A 176 -6.98 -17.99 -5.49
C GLU A 176 -7.92 -16.81 -5.71
N LEU A 177 -9.05 -16.82 -4.97
CA LEU A 177 -9.92 -15.66 -4.80
C LEU A 177 -9.33 -14.74 -3.74
N VAL A 178 -9.02 -13.51 -4.13
CA VAL A 178 -8.44 -12.50 -3.23
C VAL A 178 -9.39 -11.32 -3.12
N LEU A 179 -9.68 -10.91 -1.88
CA LEU A 179 -10.39 -9.67 -1.59
C LEU A 179 -9.39 -8.52 -1.48
N PHE A 180 -9.46 -7.57 -2.40
CA PHE A 180 -8.63 -6.39 -2.40
C PHE A 180 -9.34 -5.21 -1.74
N GLU A 181 -8.73 -4.69 -0.67
CA GLU A 181 -9.14 -3.43 -0.05
C GLU A 181 -8.68 -2.23 -0.89
N ASN A 182 -9.27 -1.07 -0.61
CA ASN A 182 -8.90 0.18 -1.27
C ASN A 182 -7.44 0.55 -0.93
N HIS A 183 -6.60 0.72 -1.95
CA HIS A 183 -5.13 0.85 -1.82
C HIS A 183 -4.42 -0.39 -1.27
N GLY A 184 -5.07 -1.55 -1.30
CA GLY A 184 -4.47 -2.83 -0.94
C GLY A 184 -3.31 -3.17 -1.87
N ILE A 185 -2.26 -3.77 -1.32
CA ILE A 185 -1.11 -4.27 -2.07
C ILE A 185 -1.04 -5.78 -1.83
N LEU A 186 -1.03 -6.56 -2.92
CA LEU A 186 -0.66 -7.97 -2.88
C LEU A 186 0.71 -8.14 -3.52
N ASP A 187 1.65 -8.69 -2.75
CA ASP A 187 2.98 -9.06 -3.22
C ASP A 187 3.03 -10.58 -3.42
N LEU A 188 3.29 -11.00 -4.66
CA LEU A 188 3.53 -12.38 -5.04
C LEU A 188 5.01 -12.55 -5.40
N SER A 189 5.78 -13.10 -4.48
CA SER A 189 7.22 -13.28 -4.63
C SER A 189 7.59 -14.76 -4.76
N PHE A 190 8.23 -15.12 -5.88
CA PHE A 190 8.60 -16.49 -6.21
C PHE A 190 10.11 -16.65 -6.38
N SER A 191 10.64 -17.72 -5.80
CA SER A 191 12.07 -18.06 -5.90
C SER A 191 12.28 -19.57 -5.96
N ASP A 192 13.42 -19.98 -6.50
CA ASP A 192 13.77 -21.41 -6.62
C ASP A 192 13.82 -22.08 -5.25
N ALA A 193 13.17 -23.24 -5.15
CA ALA A 193 13.39 -24.19 -4.08
C ALA A 193 14.76 -24.88 -4.26
N PRO A 194 15.46 -25.20 -3.17
CA PRO A 194 16.73 -25.92 -3.21
C PRO A 194 16.54 -27.32 -3.84
N LEU A 195 17.45 -27.69 -4.74
CA LEU A 195 17.41 -28.97 -5.46
C LEU A 195 17.66 -30.20 -4.57
N GLN A 196 18.28 -29.98 -3.41
CA GLN A 196 18.59 -31.02 -2.44
C GLN A 196 18.57 -30.41 -1.05
N SER A 197 18.07 -31.18 -0.09
CA SER A 197 18.15 -30.86 1.33
C SER A 197 19.61 -30.73 1.78
N ASP A 198 19.98 -29.62 2.39
CA ASP A 198 21.32 -29.31 2.88
C ASP A 198 21.40 -29.58 4.40
N PRO A 199 22.13 -30.65 4.83
CA PRO A 199 22.30 -30.94 6.26
C PRO A 199 23.11 -29.87 7.00
N VAL A 200 23.90 -29.04 6.32
CA VAL A 200 24.61 -27.90 6.95
C VAL A 200 23.62 -26.79 7.28
N ALA A 201 22.71 -26.47 6.36
CA ALA A 201 21.60 -25.55 6.62
C ALA A 201 20.67 -26.08 7.73
N GLY A 202 20.36 -27.38 7.71
CA GLY A 202 19.59 -28.04 8.77
C GLY A 202 20.26 -27.98 10.14
N ARG A 203 21.59 -28.19 10.19
CA ARG A 203 22.38 -28.02 11.40
C ARG A 203 22.28 -26.60 11.95
N LYS A 204 22.32 -25.59 11.08
CA LYS A 204 22.17 -24.19 11.48
C LYS A 204 20.81 -23.96 12.12
N LEU A 205 19.73 -24.44 11.51
CA LEU A 205 18.37 -24.37 12.06
C LEU A 205 18.23 -25.09 13.41
N PHE A 206 18.94 -26.21 13.58
CA PHE A 206 18.95 -26.95 14.84
C PHE A 206 19.54 -26.14 16.01
N PHE A 207 20.61 -25.37 15.77
CA PHE A 207 21.36 -24.64 16.80
C PHE A 207 21.01 -23.15 16.93
N GLU A 208 20.46 -22.54 15.89
CA GLU A 208 20.12 -21.12 15.90
C GLU A 208 18.59 -20.95 15.97
N SER A 209 18.12 -19.91 16.65
CA SER A 209 16.74 -19.45 16.49
C SER A 209 16.68 -18.58 15.24
N SER A 210 15.93 -18.95 14.21
CA SER A 210 15.61 -17.98 13.16
C SER A 210 14.61 -16.96 13.72
N LEU A 211 14.56 -15.76 13.13
CA LEU A 211 13.61 -14.70 13.55
C LEU A 211 12.15 -15.12 13.39
N GLU A 212 11.88 -16.17 12.60
CA GLU A 212 10.56 -16.73 12.29
C GLU A 212 10.27 -18.03 13.07
N ALA A 213 11.30 -18.86 13.28
CA ALA A 213 11.21 -20.09 14.06
C ALA A 213 11.63 -19.82 15.51
N SER A 214 10.64 -19.60 16.36
CA SER A 214 10.76 -19.50 17.83
C SER A 214 11.24 -20.81 18.52
N ALA A 215 11.77 -21.78 17.78
CA ALA A 215 12.13 -23.09 18.28
C ALA A 215 13.50 -23.51 17.76
N SER A 216 14.54 -23.25 18.55
CA SER A 216 15.84 -23.88 18.31
C SER A 216 15.83 -25.27 18.93
N CYS A 217 15.92 -26.31 18.11
CA CYS A 217 15.75 -27.70 18.51
C CYS A 217 16.73 -28.12 19.63
N HIS A 218 17.95 -27.57 19.61
CA HIS A 218 19.01 -27.84 20.59
C HIS A 218 18.64 -27.45 22.04
N VAL A 219 17.66 -26.56 22.22
CA VAL A 219 17.20 -26.14 23.56
C VAL A 219 16.54 -27.30 24.30
N CYS A 220 15.88 -28.21 23.57
CA CYS A 220 15.17 -29.35 24.14
C CYS A 220 15.87 -30.69 23.86
N HIS A 221 16.66 -30.77 22.79
CA HIS A 221 17.29 -32.01 22.35
C HIS A 221 18.81 -31.88 22.28
N SER A 222 19.54 -32.74 23.01
CA SER A 222 20.99 -32.87 22.83
C SER A 222 21.32 -33.80 21.66
N ILE A 223 22.47 -33.57 21.01
CA ILE A 223 23.08 -34.50 20.03
C ILE A 223 24.19 -35.35 20.66
N GLU A 224 24.42 -35.22 21.97
CA GLU A 224 25.35 -36.08 22.70
C GLU A 224 24.65 -37.39 23.13
N PRO A 225 25.35 -38.54 23.07
CA PRO A 225 24.77 -39.83 23.42
C PRO A 225 24.22 -39.88 24.85
N GLY A 226 22.93 -40.18 24.98
CA GLY A 226 22.26 -40.39 26.27
C GLY A 226 21.93 -39.13 27.07
N GLU A 227 22.26 -37.94 26.56
CA GLU A 227 21.95 -36.68 27.22
C GLU A 227 20.49 -36.26 26.97
N VAL A 228 19.70 -36.22 28.04
CA VAL A 228 18.29 -35.76 28.03
C VAL A 228 18.25 -34.35 28.59
N VAL A 229 17.69 -33.40 27.83
CA VAL A 229 17.51 -32.00 28.27
C VAL A 229 16.05 -31.77 28.65
N VAL A 230 15.16 -31.73 27.65
CA VAL A 230 13.70 -31.73 27.82
C VAL A 230 13.11 -32.89 27.03
N GLY A 231 13.55 -33.06 25.79
CA GLY A 231 13.25 -34.19 24.92
C GLY A 231 14.37 -35.23 24.88
N PRO A 232 14.14 -36.36 24.18
CA PRO A 232 15.14 -37.42 24.03
C PRO A 232 16.40 -36.95 23.31
N SER A 233 17.55 -37.55 23.64
CA SER A 233 18.79 -37.40 22.85
C SER A 233 18.55 -37.79 21.40
N LEU A 234 19.08 -36.98 20.49
CA LEU A 234 19.06 -37.21 19.04
C LEU A 234 20.35 -37.83 18.51
N ALA A 235 21.33 -38.11 19.37
CA ALA A 235 22.51 -38.90 19.00
C ALA A 235 22.05 -40.27 18.48
N GLY A 236 22.38 -40.64 17.25
CA GLY A 236 21.93 -41.90 16.64
C GLY A 236 20.43 -41.97 16.31
N VAL A 237 19.75 -40.84 16.19
CA VAL A 237 18.33 -40.81 15.84
C VAL A 237 18.06 -41.37 14.46
N ALA A 238 18.96 -41.21 13.48
CA ALA A 238 18.77 -41.73 12.13
C ALA A 238 18.57 -43.26 12.13
N THR A 239 19.34 -43.96 12.97
CA THR A 239 19.25 -45.41 13.13
C THR A 239 17.97 -45.80 13.87
N ARG A 240 17.65 -45.12 14.98
CA ARG A 240 16.45 -45.45 15.77
C ARG A 240 15.16 -45.15 15.02
N ALA A 241 15.10 -44.05 14.28
CA ALA A 241 13.91 -43.57 13.57
C ALA A 241 13.33 -44.62 12.63
N ALA A 242 14.18 -45.35 11.91
CA ALA A 242 13.77 -46.41 10.99
C ALA A 242 13.01 -47.58 11.67
N GLU A 243 13.12 -47.71 12.99
CA GLU A 243 12.56 -48.83 13.76
C GLU A 243 11.42 -48.40 14.68
N ARG A 244 11.10 -47.09 14.77
CA ARG A 244 10.12 -46.57 15.75
C ARG A 244 8.69 -46.90 15.42
N VAL A 245 8.30 -46.74 14.15
CA VAL A 245 6.93 -46.93 13.71
C VAL A 245 6.92 -47.92 12.54
N PRO A 246 6.27 -49.09 12.69
CA PRO A 246 6.17 -50.07 11.61
C PRO A 246 5.57 -49.45 10.35
N GLY A 247 6.29 -49.54 9.23
CA GLY A 247 5.84 -49.02 7.94
C GLY A 247 6.33 -47.61 7.60
N LEU A 248 6.97 -46.88 8.52
CA LEU A 248 7.67 -45.64 8.22
C LEU A 248 9.18 -45.87 8.13
N ASN A 249 9.82 -45.23 7.15
CA ASN A 249 11.28 -45.15 7.13
C ASN A 249 11.78 -44.02 8.05
N ALA A 250 13.10 -43.89 8.23
CA ALA A 250 13.67 -42.88 9.13
C ALA A 250 13.33 -41.45 8.71
N GLU A 251 13.32 -41.14 7.42
CA GLU A 251 13.04 -39.80 6.90
C GLU A 251 11.58 -39.41 7.18
N ASP A 252 10.64 -40.31 6.85
CA ASP A 252 9.21 -40.10 7.06
C ASP A 252 8.89 -39.94 8.56
N TYR A 253 9.48 -40.78 9.42
CA TYR A 253 9.31 -40.67 10.87
C TYR A 253 9.80 -39.33 11.42
N LEU A 254 10.97 -38.87 10.98
CA LEU A 254 11.55 -37.60 11.43
C LEU A 254 10.70 -36.42 10.94
N ARG A 255 10.24 -36.46 9.69
CA ARG A 255 9.36 -35.44 9.12
C ARG A 255 8.01 -35.41 9.85
N GLU A 256 7.38 -36.55 10.09
CA GLU A 256 6.14 -36.66 10.85
C GLU A 256 6.31 -36.16 12.29
N SER A 257 7.43 -36.48 12.94
CA SER A 257 7.72 -36.00 14.30
C SER A 257 7.86 -34.48 14.39
N ILE A 258 8.25 -33.79 13.30
CA ILE A 258 8.33 -32.33 13.24
C ILE A 258 6.97 -31.71 12.92
N LEU A 259 6.23 -32.28 11.97
CA LEU A 259 4.93 -31.77 11.54
C LEU A 259 3.80 -32.05 12.54
N HIS A 260 3.85 -33.23 13.17
CA HIS A 260 2.85 -33.78 14.07
C HIS A 260 3.52 -34.42 15.30
N PRO A 261 4.09 -33.63 16.22
CA PRO A 261 4.92 -34.17 17.31
C PRO A 261 4.26 -35.21 18.22
N ASP A 262 2.94 -35.11 18.42
CA ASP A 262 2.18 -36.05 19.24
C ASP A 262 1.66 -37.28 18.47
N ALA A 263 1.96 -37.42 17.17
CA ALA A 263 1.60 -38.61 16.38
C ALA A 263 2.33 -39.87 16.90
N TYR A 264 3.56 -39.72 17.36
CA TYR A 264 4.31 -40.74 18.07
C TYR A 264 5.08 -40.12 19.24
N VAL A 265 4.69 -40.48 20.45
CA VAL A 265 5.38 -40.03 21.67
C VAL A 265 6.33 -41.12 22.15
N VAL A 266 7.62 -40.79 22.24
CA VAL A 266 8.65 -41.71 22.74
C VAL A 266 8.37 -42.07 24.20
N GLU A 267 8.43 -43.36 24.53
CA GLU A 267 8.26 -43.86 25.90
C GLU A 267 9.16 -43.11 26.89
N GLY A 268 8.58 -42.68 28.01
CA GLY A 268 9.28 -41.90 29.04
C GLY A 268 9.19 -40.38 28.88
N PHE A 269 8.58 -39.86 27.81
CA PHE A 269 8.36 -38.43 27.59
C PHE A 269 6.86 -38.07 27.59
N PRO A 270 6.48 -36.89 28.10
CA PRO A 270 5.08 -36.44 28.11
C PRO A 270 4.64 -35.93 26.72
N ALA A 271 3.40 -36.23 26.35
CA ALA A 271 2.74 -35.63 25.18
C ALA A 271 2.53 -34.12 25.37
N GLY A 272 2.49 -33.37 24.27
CA GLY A 272 2.30 -31.92 24.26
C GLY A 272 3.53 -31.10 24.70
N GLN A 273 4.68 -31.76 24.90
CA GLN A 273 5.92 -31.11 25.31
C GLN A 273 6.66 -30.45 24.13
N MET A 274 6.56 -31.04 22.95
CA MET A 274 7.12 -30.50 21.71
C MET A 274 6.10 -29.56 21.05
N LEU A 275 6.57 -28.45 20.46
CA LEU A 275 5.69 -27.40 19.94
C LEU A 275 4.82 -27.95 18.78
N PRO A 276 3.48 -27.91 18.88
CA PRO A 276 2.59 -28.55 17.91
C PRO A 276 2.45 -27.77 16.59
N ASP A 277 2.95 -26.53 16.52
CA ASP A 277 2.80 -25.63 15.37
C ASP A 277 4.10 -25.44 14.56
N LEU A 278 5.09 -26.32 14.73
CA LEU A 278 6.36 -26.25 14.01
C LEU A 278 6.18 -26.30 12.48
N GLY A 279 5.25 -27.12 11.97
CA GLY A 279 4.95 -27.17 10.54
C GLY A 279 4.32 -25.89 9.96
N LYS A 280 3.87 -24.95 10.81
CA LYS A 280 3.41 -23.61 10.39
C LYS A 280 4.49 -22.54 10.54
N LYS A 281 5.53 -22.83 11.31
CA LYS A 281 6.64 -21.92 11.61
C LYS A 281 7.87 -22.17 10.75
N LEU A 282 7.98 -23.38 10.21
CA LEU A 282 9.06 -23.79 9.33
C LEU A 282 8.52 -23.99 7.91
N SER A 283 9.22 -23.46 6.91
CA SER A 283 8.93 -23.79 5.52
C SER A 283 9.26 -25.27 5.24
N SER A 284 8.69 -25.84 4.18
CA SER A 284 9.00 -27.21 3.74
C SER A 284 10.51 -27.42 3.56
N ASP A 285 11.21 -26.48 2.94
CA ASP A 285 12.67 -26.50 2.77
C ASP A 285 13.42 -26.57 4.11
N GLN A 286 12.97 -25.81 5.12
CA GLN A 286 13.59 -25.80 6.44
C GLN A 286 13.39 -27.15 7.14
N ILE A 287 12.22 -27.75 6.99
CA ILE A 287 11.92 -29.10 7.50
C ILE A 287 12.81 -30.12 6.79
N ASP A 288 12.93 -30.05 5.47
CA ASP A 288 13.73 -30.99 4.67
C ASP A 288 15.22 -30.91 5.00
N ASN A 289 15.75 -29.68 5.14
CA ASN A 289 17.12 -29.45 5.59
C ASN A 289 17.34 -30.00 7.01
N LEU A 290 16.38 -29.78 7.93
CA LEU A 290 16.45 -30.27 9.30
C LEU A 290 16.43 -31.80 9.35
N VAL A 291 15.53 -32.44 8.60
CA VAL A 291 15.46 -33.90 8.47
C VAL A 291 16.77 -34.45 7.90
N ALA A 292 17.29 -33.83 6.84
CA ALA A 292 18.59 -34.22 6.26
C ALA A 292 19.72 -34.14 7.28
N PHE A 293 19.75 -33.10 8.11
CA PHE A 293 20.70 -33.00 9.22
C PHE A 293 20.51 -34.12 10.25
N LEU A 294 19.28 -34.38 10.70
CA LEU A 294 18.99 -35.44 11.67
C LEU A 294 19.37 -36.83 11.14
N LEU A 295 19.22 -37.08 9.83
CA LEU A 295 19.65 -38.31 9.17
C LEU A 295 21.18 -38.49 9.17
N THR A 296 21.96 -37.44 9.42
CA THR A 296 23.41 -37.54 9.62
C THR A 296 23.80 -38.06 11.02
N LEU A 297 22.89 -38.03 11.99
CA LEU A 297 23.13 -38.42 13.38
C LEU A 297 22.92 -39.94 13.56
N LYS A 298 24.00 -40.72 13.42
CA LYS A 298 23.99 -42.20 13.50
C LYS A 298 24.55 -42.76 14.80
#